data_AF-A0A4P9Z0H4-F1
#
_entry.id   AF-A0A4P9Z0H4-F1
#
_cell.length_a   1.000
_cell.length_b   1.000
_cell.length_c   1.000
_cell.angle_alpha   90.00
_cell.angle_beta   90.00
_cell.angle_gamma   90.00
#
_symmetry.space_group_name_H-M   'P 1'
#
loop_
_entity.id
_entity.type
_entity.pdbx_description
1 polymer ?
#
loop_
_entity_poly.entity_id
_entity_poly.type
_entity_poly.pdbx_seq_one_letter_code
_entity_poly.pdbx_strand_id
1 'polypeptide(L)'
;MTASAESLFLNICAALGGYEPVADGDSTQPKERYVLGDECLDCLRDIKQYLLRDDRTEGKPLLRRIGEMRILTLDLLPILLATYEGKTEDQDLICGTCLELLVPLTWPPEATLPWLTERKQQLWSYKYAFMQEQALPALFTILVGWLAIPYVERSGRRQALIRLLLTLVRNLLAIEDPCTPTNASADTLKYARMHADLVKALHRTSFVRLCLVMASSVASQEYAAWNLLLLEIVQLLFAQTTPSRLVSEAIDTRMVGMQTDSLVKELSKEERVRKDRQRHAPSRHSRFGGAISEKLADGTHYNILKQFTPHLSFHSAIEPMKKPKTATAKQWTFDQKQYPLDKELSKLLYRTAETIVCSCFNRRCSMPMYIRAHGFTYGPSAMVASVRHTIDVGRPDMLNDDANRFFAFTAFFLEFQLTVMSNEAASLHAELAYPVNAFHQVVSGTAVHAPSCNC
;
A
#
# COMPACT_ATOMS: atom_id res chain seq x y z
N MET A 1 -0.50 -33.75 7.36
CA MET A 1 -1.80 -34.34 7.74
C MET A 1 -1.75 -35.83 7.41
N THR A 2 -2.56 -36.68 8.06
CA THR A 2 -2.73 -38.08 7.64
C THR A 2 -3.70 -38.11 6.44
N ALA A 3 -3.54 -39.06 5.51
CA ALA A 3 -4.38 -39.14 4.30
C ALA A 3 -5.89 -39.21 4.61
N SER A 4 -6.27 -39.81 5.75
CA SER A 4 -7.65 -39.86 6.23
C SER A 4 -8.20 -38.52 6.71
N ALA A 5 -7.37 -37.62 7.22
CA ALA A 5 -7.80 -36.28 7.63
C ALA A 5 -7.97 -35.35 6.42
N GLU A 6 -7.17 -35.56 5.37
CA GLU A 6 -7.29 -34.82 4.12
C GLU A 6 -8.57 -35.15 3.35
N SER A 7 -8.96 -36.43 3.29
CA SER A 7 -10.22 -36.83 2.66
C SER A 7 -11.43 -36.26 3.39
N LEU A 8 -11.41 -36.26 4.72
CA LEU A 8 -12.46 -35.63 5.53
C LEU A 8 -12.56 -34.13 5.24
N PHE A 9 -11.42 -33.44 5.19
CA PHE A 9 -11.40 -32.00 4.90
C PHE A 9 -11.94 -31.68 3.49
N LEU A 10 -11.60 -32.50 2.49
CA LEU A 10 -12.12 -32.37 1.14
C LEU A 10 -13.64 -32.52 1.09
N ASN A 11 -14.20 -33.47 1.84
CA ASN A 11 -15.66 -33.65 1.92
C ASN A 11 -16.35 -32.42 2.53
N ILE A 12 -15.76 -31.83 3.58
CA ILE A 12 -16.28 -30.60 4.20
C ILE A 12 -16.24 -29.45 3.19
N CYS A 13 -15.15 -29.31 2.42
CA CYS A 13 -15.05 -28.25 1.41
C CYS A 13 -16.07 -28.43 0.28
N ALA A 14 -16.31 -29.67 -0.16
CA ALA A 14 -17.31 -29.98 -1.18
C ALA A 14 -18.75 -29.74 -0.69
N ALA A 15 -19.01 -29.86 0.62
CA ALA A 15 -20.30 -29.62 1.23
C ALA A 15 -20.64 -28.12 1.43
N LEU A 16 -19.68 -27.20 1.18
CA LEU A 16 -19.92 -25.75 1.31
C LEU A 16 -20.95 -25.22 0.30
N GLY A 17 -20.95 -25.77 -0.91
CA GLY A 17 -21.78 -25.32 -2.01
C GLY A 17 -21.11 -25.52 -3.37
N GLY A 18 -21.71 -24.96 -4.41
CA GLY A 18 -21.20 -25.07 -5.77
C GLY A 18 -21.84 -24.09 -6.73
N TYR A 19 -21.27 -23.98 -7.93
CA TYR A 19 -21.83 -23.18 -9.00
C TYR A 19 -22.85 -23.98 -9.79
N GLU A 20 -24.06 -23.46 -9.89
CA GLU A 20 -25.12 -24.01 -10.72
C GLU A 20 -25.42 -23.07 -11.90
N PRO A 21 -25.64 -23.60 -13.12
CA PRO A 21 -26.00 -22.79 -14.27
C PRO A 21 -27.43 -22.27 -14.09
N VAL A 22 -27.59 -20.95 -14.01
CA VAL A 22 -28.90 -20.33 -14.03
C VAL A 22 -29.31 -20.08 -15.48
N ALA A 23 -30.45 -20.65 -15.88
CA ALA A 23 -31.06 -20.38 -17.17
C ALA A 23 -31.62 -18.96 -17.17
N ASP A 24 -30.81 -18.00 -17.64
CA ASP A 24 -31.27 -16.63 -17.87
C ASP A 24 -31.86 -16.57 -19.28
N GLY A 25 -33.17 -16.35 -19.38
CA GLY A 25 -33.97 -16.54 -20.61
C GLY A 25 -33.63 -15.64 -21.81
N ASP A 26 -32.56 -14.83 -21.72
CA ASP A 26 -32.23 -13.81 -22.72
C ASP A 26 -30.71 -13.63 -22.98
N SER A 27 -29.83 -14.45 -22.40
CA SER A 27 -28.38 -14.36 -22.65
C SER A 27 -27.79 -15.66 -23.20
N THR A 28 -26.92 -15.53 -24.20
CA THR A 28 -26.30 -16.63 -24.97
C THR A 28 -25.31 -17.48 -24.15
N GLN A 29 -25.09 -17.15 -22.88
CA GLN A 29 -24.27 -17.92 -21.94
C GLN A 29 -25.01 -18.03 -20.60
N PRO A 30 -25.19 -19.23 -20.03
CA PRO A 30 -25.78 -19.39 -18.71
C PRO A 30 -24.92 -18.67 -17.67
N LYS A 31 -25.56 -17.84 -16.85
CA LYS A 31 -24.88 -17.17 -15.74
C LYS A 31 -24.75 -18.18 -14.60
N GLU A 32 -23.53 -18.53 -14.23
CA GLU A 32 -23.29 -19.39 -13.08
C GLU A 32 -23.58 -18.64 -11.78
N ARG A 33 -24.38 -19.23 -10.89
CA ARG A 33 -24.68 -18.70 -9.56
C ARG A 33 -24.20 -19.70 -8.52
N TYR A 34 -23.53 -19.20 -7.49
CA TYR A 34 -23.16 -20.03 -6.35
C TYR A 34 -24.39 -20.33 -5.49
N VAL A 35 -24.64 -21.61 -5.25
CA VAL A 35 -25.70 -22.12 -4.37
C VAL A 35 -25.03 -22.64 -3.10
N LEU A 36 -25.56 -22.23 -1.96
CA LEU A 36 -25.07 -22.64 -0.64
C LEU A 36 -25.48 -24.09 -0.38
N GLY A 37 -24.58 -24.89 0.19
CA GLY A 37 -24.92 -26.23 0.68
C GLY A 37 -25.82 -26.17 1.92
N ASP A 38 -26.59 -27.23 2.13
CA ASP A 38 -27.57 -27.32 3.23
C ASP A 38 -26.92 -27.14 4.62
N GLU A 39 -25.72 -27.71 4.82
CA GLU A 39 -24.94 -27.64 6.07
C GLU A 39 -23.76 -26.65 6.01
N CYS A 40 -23.86 -25.62 5.15
CA CYS A 40 -22.77 -24.67 4.91
C CYS A 40 -22.24 -24.01 6.20
N LEU A 41 -23.14 -23.61 7.11
CA LEU A 41 -22.76 -22.95 8.36
C LEU A 41 -21.89 -23.84 9.26
N ASP A 42 -22.23 -25.12 9.38
CA ASP A 42 -21.50 -26.06 10.22
C ASP A 42 -20.17 -26.46 9.56
N CYS A 43 -20.16 -26.62 8.24
CA CYS A 43 -18.91 -26.79 7.47
C CYS A 43 -17.94 -25.62 7.70
N LEU A 44 -18.40 -24.37 7.67
CA LEU A 44 -17.56 -23.20 7.95
C LEU A 44 -17.01 -23.20 9.39
N ARG A 45 -17.84 -23.60 10.37
CA ARG A 45 -17.40 -23.72 11.77
C ARG A 45 -16.34 -24.81 11.93
N ASP A 46 -16.49 -25.93 11.24
CA ASP A 46 -15.50 -27.01 11.25
C ASP A 46 -14.19 -26.57 10.63
N ILE A 47 -14.21 -25.92 9.46
CA ILE A 47 -13.00 -25.35 8.84
C ILE A 47 -12.30 -24.39 9.81
N LYS A 48 -13.06 -23.56 10.52
CA LYS A 48 -12.51 -22.62 11.52
C LYS A 48 -11.83 -23.38 12.67
N GLN A 49 -12.47 -24.42 13.19
CA GLN A 49 -11.87 -25.23 14.25
C GLN A 49 -10.60 -25.95 13.76
N TYR A 50 -10.59 -26.47 12.54
CA TYR A 50 -9.41 -27.09 11.95
C TYR A 50 -8.27 -26.09 11.77
N LEU A 51 -8.56 -24.88 11.30
CA LEU A 51 -7.57 -23.82 11.16
C LEU A 51 -6.97 -23.41 12.51
N LEU A 52 -7.79 -23.32 13.57
CA LEU A 52 -7.32 -23.03 14.92
C LEU A 52 -6.40 -24.13 15.48
N ARG A 53 -6.67 -25.40 15.15
CA ARG A 53 -5.78 -26.52 15.51
C ARG A 53 -4.48 -26.49 14.70
N ASP A 54 -4.56 -26.15 13.41
CA ASP A 54 -3.42 -26.05 12.51
C ASP A 54 -2.46 -24.92 12.91
N ASP A 55 -2.98 -23.82 13.48
CA ASP A 55 -2.15 -22.70 13.94
C ASP A 55 -1.16 -23.09 15.05
N ARG A 56 -1.46 -24.16 15.81
CA ARG A 56 -0.55 -24.76 16.82
C ARG A 56 0.44 -25.75 16.23
N THR A 57 0.30 -26.11 14.96
CA THR A 57 1.11 -27.11 14.27
C THR A 57 2.22 -26.44 13.48
N GLU A 58 3.45 -26.93 13.63
CA GLU A 58 4.58 -26.43 12.85
C GLU A 58 4.34 -26.61 11.35
N GLY A 59 4.64 -25.58 10.57
CA GLY A 59 4.48 -25.59 9.13
C GLY A 59 3.05 -25.44 8.61
N LYS A 60 2.02 -25.35 9.48
CA LYS A 60 0.62 -25.02 9.13
C LYS A 60 0.12 -25.71 7.83
N PRO A 61 0.16 -27.05 7.75
CA PRO A 61 -0.15 -27.80 6.53
C PRO A 61 -1.57 -27.60 6.02
N LEU A 62 -2.56 -27.42 6.91
CA LEU A 62 -3.93 -27.17 6.47
C LEU A 62 -4.06 -25.79 5.81
N LEU A 63 -3.44 -24.76 6.40
CA LEU A 63 -3.40 -23.43 5.79
C LEU A 63 -2.80 -23.48 4.38
N ARG A 64 -1.72 -24.25 4.20
CA ARG A 64 -1.13 -24.47 2.87
C ARG A 64 -2.15 -25.08 1.91
N ARG A 65 -2.84 -26.14 2.35
CA ARG A 65 -3.82 -26.87 1.53
C ARG A 65 -5.05 -26.05 1.17
N ILE A 66 -5.57 -25.25 2.10
CA ILE A 66 -6.67 -24.29 1.85
C ILE A 66 -6.31 -23.34 0.70
N GLY A 67 -5.06 -22.88 0.67
CA GLY A 67 -4.57 -22.02 -0.40
C GLY A 67 -4.38 -22.74 -1.73
N GLU A 68 -3.90 -23.98 -1.73
CA GLU A 68 -3.81 -24.82 -2.95
C GLU A 68 -5.18 -25.06 -3.58
N MET A 69 -6.19 -25.34 -2.76
CA MET A 69 -7.57 -25.56 -3.22
C MET A 69 -8.32 -24.26 -3.53
N ARG A 70 -7.71 -23.10 -3.25
CA ARG A 70 -8.27 -21.78 -3.55
C ARG A 70 -9.66 -21.53 -2.94
N ILE A 71 -9.95 -22.13 -1.78
CA ILE A 71 -11.25 -22.07 -1.09
C ILE A 71 -11.71 -20.62 -0.86
N LEU A 72 -10.77 -19.71 -0.54
CA LEU A 72 -11.13 -18.30 -0.36
C LEU A 72 -11.76 -17.69 -1.61
N THR A 73 -11.19 -18.00 -2.79
CA THR A 73 -11.64 -17.40 -4.05
C THR A 73 -12.80 -18.15 -4.68
N LEU A 74 -12.88 -19.47 -4.50
CA LEU A 74 -13.87 -20.33 -5.14
C LEU A 74 -15.15 -20.50 -4.30
N ASP A 75 -15.05 -20.42 -2.98
CA ASP A 75 -16.17 -20.66 -2.07
C ASP A 75 -16.44 -19.48 -1.14
N LEU A 76 -15.47 -19.06 -0.31
CA LEU A 76 -15.75 -18.06 0.75
C LEU A 76 -16.20 -16.70 0.20
N LEU A 77 -15.58 -16.20 -0.87
CA LEU A 77 -16.00 -14.96 -1.51
C LEU A 77 -17.40 -15.08 -2.14
N PRO A 78 -17.71 -16.11 -2.95
CA PRO A 78 -19.06 -16.36 -3.44
C PRO A 78 -20.11 -16.52 -2.34
N ILE A 79 -19.81 -17.25 -1.26
CA ILE A 79 -20.70 -17.39 -0.11
C ILE A 79 -20.97 -16.02 0.53
N LEU A 80 -19.93 -15.18 0.68
CA LEU A 80 -20.10 -13.80 1.16
C LEU A 80 -21.01 -13.00 0.22
N LEU A 81 -20.82 -13.11 -1.10
CA LEU A 81 -21.64 -12.42 -2.11
C LEU A 81 -23.08 -12.97 -2.20
N ALA A 82 -23.32 -14.21 -1.78
CA ALA A 82 -24.67 -14.76 -1.70
C ALA A 82 -25.41 -14.33 -0.42
N THR A 83 -24.67 -13.95 0.64
CA THR A 83 -25.21 -13.72 1.99
C THR A 83 -25.12 -12.28 2.48
N TYR A 84 -24.38 -11.39 1.79
CA TYR A 84 -24.08 -10.02 2.26
C TYR A 84 -25.32 -9.14 2.52
N GLU A 85 -26.45 -9.43 1.88
CA GLU A 85 -27.70 -8.67 2.07
C GLU A 85 -28.36 -8.96 3.44
N GLY A 86 -28.00 -10.07 4.10
CA GLY A 86 -28.47 -10.40 5.45
C GLY A 86 -30.00 -10.48 5.56
N LYS A 87 -30.69 -11.00 4.54
CA LYS A 87 -32.16 -11.06 4.51
C LYS A 87 -32.74 -12.00 5.57
N THR A 88 -31.99 -13.05 5.92
CA THR A 88 -32.35 -14.02 6.97
C THR A 88 -31.30 -14.05 8.06
N GLU A 89 -31.69 -14.46 9.27
CA GLU A 89 -30.76 -14.60 10.40
C GLU A 89 -29.63 -15.60 10.08
N ASP A 90 -29.96 -16.69 9.39
CA ASP A 90 -28.99 -17.70 8.96
C ASP A 90 -27.94 -17.10 8.01
N GLN A 91 -28.35 -16.24 7.07
CA GLN A 91 -27.42 -15.56 6.16
C GLN A 91 -26.46 -14.63 6.91
N ASP A 92 -26.94 -13.89 7.91
CA ASP A 92 -26.08 -13.03 8.73
C ASP A 92 -25.10 -13.85 9.60
N LEU A 93 -25.53 -15.02 10.10
CA LEU A 93 -24.66 -15.95 10.81
C LEU A 93 -23.58 -16.57 9.91
N ILE A 94 -23.95 -16.99 8.69
CA ILE A 94 -23.01 -17.50 7.69
C ILE A 94 -22.01 -16.39 7.32
N CYS A 95 -22.49 -15.19 7.02
CA CYS A 95 -21.66 -14.04 6.67
C CYS A 95 -20.64 -13.72 7.78
N GLY A 96 -21.08 -13.69 9.04
CA GLY A 96 -20.19 -13.50 10.19
C GLY A 96 -19.14 -14.59 10.32
N THR A 97 -19.52 -15.86 10.11
CA THR A 97 -18.60 -17.00 10.18
C THR A 97 -17.60 -17.01 9.01
N CYS A 98 -18.02 -16.61 7.81
CA CYS A 98 -17.13 -16.39 6.66
C CYS A 98 -16.08 -15.32 6.98
N LEU A 99 -16.47 -14.20 7.58
CA LEU A 99 -15.52 -13.15 7.97
C LEU A 99 -14.51 -13.64 9.03
N GLU A 100 -14.95 -14.46 9.98
CA GLU A 100 -14.06 -15.10 10.96
C GLU A 100 -13.02 -16.03 10.32
N LEU A 101 -13.28 -16.58 9.12
CA LEU A 101 -12.33 -17.36 8.34
C LEU A 101 -11.44 -16.49 7.44
N LEU A 102 -12.01 -15.47 6.79
CA LEU A 102 -11.28 -14.59 5.86
C LEU A 102 -10.13 -13.83 6.55
N VAL A 103 -10.34 -13.41 7.80
CA VAL A 103 -9.32 -12.67 8.58
C VAL A 103 -8.04 -13.48 8.82
N PRO A 104 -8.06 -14.69 9.42
CA PRO A 104 -6.84 -15.48 9.60
C PRO A 104 -6.22 -15.92 8.28
N LEU A 105 -7.02 -16.18 7.24
CA LEU A 105 -6.50 -16.52 5.91
C LEU A 105 -5.75 -15.36 5.23
N THR A 106 -6.01 -14.12 5.64
CA THR A 106 -5.35 -12.92 5.11
C THR A 106 -4.27 -12.36 6.03
N TRP A 107 -3.95 -13.03 7.14
CA TRP A 107 -2.93 -12.56 8.08
C TRP A 107 -1.55 -12.46 7.41
N PRO A 108 -0.74 -11.41 7.73
CA PRO A 108 0.61 -11.29 7.21
C PRO A 108 1.41 -12.56 7.50
N PRO A 109 2.27 -12.99 6.55
CA PRO A 109 2.94 -14.26 6.65
C PRO A 109 4.03 -14.20 7.72
N GLU A 110 4.10 -15.25 8.54
CA GLU A 110 5.15 -15.40 9.55
C GLU A 110 6.48 -15.73 8.87
N ALA A 111 7.55 -15.02 9.24
CA ALA A 111 8.86 -15.16 8.60
C ALA A 111 9.50 -16.55 8.80
N THR A 112 9.07 -17.29 9.83
CA THR A 112 9.52 -18.64 10.18
C THR A 112 8.90 -19.75 9.31
N LEU A 113 7.86 -19.43 8.52
CA LEU A 113 7.15 -20.44 7.71
C LEU A 113 8.05 -21.03 6.61
N PRO A 114 8.20 -22.37 6.52
CA PRO A 114 9.06 -23.02 5.52
C PRO A 114 8.67 -22.73 4.06
N TRP A 115 7.39 -22.52 3.80
CA TRP A 115 6.81 -22.28 2.46
C TRP A 115 6.38 -20.82 2.27
N LEU A 116 7.16 -19.88 2.82
CA LEU A 116 6.88 -18.44 2.80
C LEU A 116 6.60 -17.88 1.40
N THR A 117 7.32 -18.34 0.38
CA THR A 117 7.14 -17.88 -1.01
C THR A 117 5.75 -18.23 -1.54
N GLU A 118 5.31 -19.46 -1.34
CA GLU A 118 3.98 -19.92 -1.73
C GLU A 118 2.90 -19.18 -0.94
N ARG A 119 3.11 -18.96 0.37
CA ARG A 119 2.20 -18.18 1.21
C ARG A 119 2.01 -16.76 0.70
N LYS A 120 3.10 -16.08 0.29
CA LYS A 120 3.02 -14.74 -0.32
C LYS A 120 2.22 -14.75 -1.63
N GLN A 121 2.43 -15.76 -2.48
CA GLN A 121 1.66 -15.91 -3.72
C GLN A 121 0.17 -16.12 -3.46
N GLN A 122 -0.19 -16.91 -2.45
CA GLN A 122 -1.58 -17.09 -2.02
C GLN A 122 -2.19 -15.76 -1.57
N LEU A 123 -1.49 -15.00 -0.72
CA LEU A 123 -1.96 -13.69 -0.26
C LEU A 123 -2.15 -12.69 -1.42
N TRP A 124 -1.25 -12.68 -2.41
CA TRP A 124 -1.42 -11.88 -3.62
C TRP A 124 -2.68 -12.27 -4.39
N SER A 125 -2.95 -13.57 -4.52
CA SER A 125 -4.16 -14.06 -5.17
C SER A 125 -5.43 -13.65 -4.42
N TYR A 126 -5.39 -13.65 -3.08
CA TYR A 126 -6.52 -13.24 -2.24
C TYR A 126 -6.78 -11.73 -2.37
N LYS A 127 -5.73 -10.90 -2.25
CA LYS A 127 -5.83 -9.45 -2.43
C LYS A 127 -6.44 -9.11 -3.78
N TYR A 128 -5.98 -9.76 -4.85
CA TYR A 128 -6.51 -9.58 -6.19
C TYR A 128 -7.97 -10.02 -6.32
N ALA A 129 -8.38 -11.10 -5.66
CA ALA A 129 -9.76 -11.56 -5.66
C ALA A 129 -10.72 -10.58 -4.96
N PHE A 130 -10.30 -9.98 -3.84
CA PHE A 130 -11.08 -8.93 -3.18
C PHE A 130 -11.20 -7.65 -4.02
N MET A 131 -10.24 -7.37 -4.89
CA MET A 131 -10.31 -6.22 -5.80
C MET A 131 -11.30 -6.41 -6.95
N GLN A 132 -11.80 -7.63 -7.19
CA GLN A 132 -12.86 -7.86 -8.17
C GLN A 132 -14.15 -7.15 -7.77
N GLU A 133 -14.96 -6.77 -8.76
CA GLU A 133 -15.92 -5.66 -8.67
C GLU A 133 -16.94 -5.72 -7.53
N GLN A 134 -17.26 -6.91 -6.99
CA GLN A 134 -18.37 -7.10 -6.05
C GLN A 134 -17.93 -7.29 -4.59
N ALA A 135 -16.70 -7.72 -4.33
CA ALA A 135 -16.30 -8.12 -2.96
C ALA A 135 -16.21 -6.92 -2.01
N LEU A 136 -15.55 -5.82 -2.42
CA LEU A 136 -15.47 -4.61 -1.59
C LEU A 136 -16.86 -3.94 -1.38
N PRO A 137 -17.69 -3.70 -2.42
CA PRO A 137 -19.04 -3.19 -2.18
C PRO A 137 -19.86 -4.05 -1.20
N ALA A 138 -19.81 -5.38 -1.32
CA ALA A 138 -20.50 -6.28 -0.40
C ALA A 138 -20.01 -6.12 1.04
N LEU A 139 -18.68 -6.09 1.27
CA LEU A 139 -18.11 -5.82 2.59
C LEU A 139 -18.54 -4.47 3.15
N PHE A 140 -18.65 -3.44 2.30
CA PHE A 140 -19.09 -2.11 2.72
C PHE A 140 -20.55 -2.14 3.18
N THR A 141 -21.43 -2.79 2.42
CA THR A 141 -22.85 -2.98 2.78
C THR A 141 -22.99 -3.70 4.12
N ILE A 142 -22.23 -4.78 4.33
CA ILE A 142 -22.20 -5.52 5.61
C ILE A 142 -21.79 -4.59 6.76
N LEU A 143 -20.68 -3.87 6.60
CA LEU A 143 -20.16 -2.97 7.63
C LEU A 143 -21.16 -1.86 7.98
N VAL A 144 -21.77 -1.22 6.98
CA VAL A 144 -22.75 -0.16 7.19
C VAL A 144 -24.02 -0.71 7.84
N GLY A 145 -24.50 -1.87 7.42
CA GLY A 145 -25.65 -2.54 8.03
C GLY A 145 -25.43 -2.82 9.52
N TRP A 146 -24.23 -3.25 9.90
CA TRP A 146 -23.87 -3.50 11.30
C TRP A 146 -23.68 -2.22 12.12
N LEU A 147 -23.16 -1.15 11.50
CA LEU A 147 -23.00 0.16 12.16
C LEU A 147 -24.31 0.94 12.28
N ALA A 148 -25.32 0.63 11.45
CA ALA A 148 -26.64 1.24 11.54
C ALA A 148 -27.34 0.93 12.87
N ILE A 149 -27.00 -0.18 13.53
CA ILE A 149 -27.46 -0.50 14.87
C ILE A 149 -26.79 0.45 15.88
N PRO A 150 -27.56 1.16 16.74
CA PRO A 150 -26.99 2.04 17.74
C PRO A 150 -25.97 1.34 18.65
N TYR A 151 -24.94 2.06 19.10
CA TYR A 151 -23.86 1.50 19.93
C TYR A 151 -24.36 0.78 21.19
N VAL A 152 -25.38 1.32 21.85
CA VAL A 152 -25.95 0.76 23.09
C VAL A 152 -26.68 -0.57 22.84
N GLU A 153 -27.24 -0.75 21.65
CA GLU A 153 -28.00 -1.94 21.26
C GLU A 153 -27.12 -3.02 20.59
N ARG A 154 -25.88 -2.67 20.25
CA ARG A 154 -24.94 -3.62 19.63
C ARG A 154 -24.47 -4.67 20.63
N SER A 155 -24.70 -5.93 20.29
CA SER A 155 -24.15 -7.06 21.03
C SER A 155 -22.62 -7.11 20.97
N GLY A 156 -21.99 -7.70 21.99
CA GLY A 156 -20.53 -7.91 22.01
C GLY A 156 -20.03 -8.71 20.80
N ARG A 157 -20.81 -9.70 20.32
CA ARG A 157 -20.53 -10.45 19.08
C ARG A 157 -20.50 -9.51 17.87
N ARG A 158 -21.48 -8.61 17.72
CA ARG A 158 -21.52 -7.66 16.60
C ARG A 158 -20.32 -6.71 16.62
N GLN A 159 -19.96 -6.21 17.80
CA GLN A 159 -18.79 -5.34 17.96
C GLN A 159 -17.48 -6.06 17.57
N ALA A 160 -17.37 -7.36 17.90
CA ALA A 160 -16.24 -8.19 17.50
C ALA A 160 -16.19 -8.43 15.97
N LEU A 161 -17.35 -8.67 15.33
CA LEU A 161 -17.44 -8.82 13.88
C LEU A 161 -17.06 -7.53 13.13
N ILE A 162 -17.48 -6.35 13.62
CA ILE A 162 -17.04 -5.07 13.04
C ILE A 162 -15.52 -4.91 13.15
N ARG A 163 -14.94 -5.23 14.32
CA ARG A 163 -13.47 -5.23 14.50
C ARG A 163 -12.80 -6.18 13.51
N LEU A 164 -13.35 -7.38 13.30
CA LEU A 164 -12.82 -8.36 12.35
C LEU A 164 -12.88 -7.85 10.90
N LEU A 165 -13.99 -7.23 10.48
CA LEU A 165 -14.11 -6.68 9.14
C LEU A 165 -13.11 -5.54 8.90
N LEU A 166 -12.94 -4.62 9.86
CA LEU A 166 -11.89 -3.60 9.80
C LEU A 166 -10.48 -4.23 9.75
N THR A 167 -10.26 -5.32 10.49
CA THR A 167 -9.00 -6.06 10.47
C THR A 167 -8.77 -6.74 9.12
N LEU A 168 -9.81 -7.24 8.45
CA LEU A 168 -9.71 -7.76 7.08
C LEU A 168 -9.25 -6.67 6.12
N VAL A 169 -9.86 -5.48 6.16
CA VAL A 169 -9.43 -4.33 5.33
C VAL A 169 -7.98 -3.96 5.62
N ARG A 170 -7.60 -3.92 6.91
CA ARG A 170 -6.21 -3.71 7.33
C ARG A 170 -5.26 -4.77 6.74
N ASN A 171 -5.62 -6.04 6.83
CA ASN A 171 -4.82 -7.15 6.32
C ASN A 171 -4.62 -7.04 4.80
N LEU A 172 -5.68 -6.73 4.04
CA LEU A 172 -5.59 -6.55 2.59
C LEU A 172 -4.66 -5.41 2.19
N LEU A 173 -4.67 -4.30 2.93
CA LEU A 173 -3.76 -3.19 2.73
C LEU A 173 -2.30 -3.54 3.09
N ALA A 174 -2.10 -4.35 4.13
CA ALA A 174 -0.79 -4.79 4.62
C ALA A 174 -0.09 -5.81 3.72
N ILE A 175 -0.82 -6.50 2.83
CA ILE A 175 -0.22 -7.42 1.85
C ILE A 175 0.67 -6.62 0.89
N GLU A 176 1.99 -6.86 0.99
CA GLU A 176 2.99 -6.23 0.12
C GLU A 176 2.85 -6.69 -1.33
N ASP A 177 3.06 -5.76 -2.27
CA ASP A 177 3.09 -6.08 -3.69
C ASP A 177 4.41 -6.76 -4.07
N PRO A 178 4.40 -7.70 -5.05
CA PRO A 178 5.61 -8.35 -5.53
C PRO A 178 6.60 -7.34 -6.14
N CYS A 179 7.89 -7.54 -5.87
CA CYS A 179 8.94 -6.76 -6.52
C CYS A 179 9.15 -7.29 -7.94
N THR A 180 8.57 -6.63 -8.95
CA THR A 180 8.64 -7.09 -10.33
C THR A 180 9.88 -6.55 -11.04
N PRO A 181 10.76 -7.38 -11.63
CA PRO A 181 11.86 -6.91 -12.45
C PRO A 181 11.33 -6.23 -13.73
N THR A 182 12.13 -5.35 -14.34
CA THR A 182 11.76 -4.54 -15.53
C THR A 182 11.26 -5.36 -16.72
N ASN A 183 11.59 -6.66 -16.79
CA ASN A 183 11.20 -7.58 -17.87
C ASN A 183 10.07 -8.56 -17.46
N ALA A 184 9.27 -8.21 -16.45
CA ALA A 184 8.20 -9.08 -15.97
C ALA A 184 7.07 -9.25 -17.00
N SER A 185 6.45 -10.44 -17.03
CA SER A 185 5.29 -10.71 -17.88
C SER A 185 4.08 -9.84 -17.50
N ALA A 186 3.14 -9.63 -18.43
CA ALA A 186 1.90 -8.88 -18.17
C ALA A 186 1.11 -9.43 -16.97
N ASP A 187 1.08 -10.76 -16.82
CA ASP A 187 0.48 -11.44 -15.67
C ASP A 187 1.17 -11.17 -14.33
N THR A 188 2.44 -10.80 -14.35
CA THR A 188 3.17 -10.44 -13.14
C THR A 188 3.02 -8.95 -12.83
N LEU A 189 2.90 -8.11 -13.87
CA LEU A 189 2.65 -6.67 -13.75
C LEU A 189 1.28 -6.34 -13.14
N LYS A 190 0.25 -7.18 -13.34
CA LYS A 190 -1.06 -7.00 -12.68
C LYS A 190 -0.95 -7.00 -11.16
N TYR A 191 0.00 -7.77 -10.61
CA TYR A 191 0.23 -7.84 -9.18
C TYR A 191 1.08 -6.66 -8.65
N ALA A 192 1.89 -6.03 -9.51
CA ALA A 192 2.82 -4.96 -9.11
C ALA A 192 2.14 -3.66 -8.65
N ARG A 193 0.88 -3.44 -9.03
CA ARG A 193 0.11 -2.21 -8.73
C ARG A 193 -1.12 -2.48 -7.85
N MET A 194 -1.21 -3.66 -7.24
CA MET A 194 -2.41 -4.05 -6.47
C MET A 194 -2.71 -3.11 -5.32
N HIS A 195 -1.71 -2.60 -4.59
CA HIS A 195 -1.97 -1.68 -3.50
C HIS A 195 -2.60 -0.38 -3.99
N ALA A 196 -2.06 0.21 -5.06
CA ALA A 196 -2.60 1.42 -5.67
C ALA A 196 -4.06 1.23 -6.12
N ASP A 197 -4.35 0.10 -6.77
CA ASP A 197 -5.68 -0.20 -7.28
C ASP A 197 -6.67 -0.56 -6.15
N LEU A 198 -6.21 -1.24 -5.10
CA LEU A 198 -7.00 -1.48 -3.88
C LEU A 198 -7.40 -0.17 -3.21
N VAL A 199 -6.47 0.78 -3.05
CA VAL A 199 -6.78 2.09 -2.46
C VAL A 199 -7.82 2.84 -3.29
N LYS A 200 -7.70 2.84 -4.63
CA LYS A 200 -8.73 3.40 -5.51
C LYS A 200 -10.08 2.72 -5.33
N ALA A 201 -10.11 1.39 -5.22
CA ALA A 201 -11.35 0.64 -5.03
C ALA A 201 -12.01 0.93 -3.67
N LEU A 202 -11.21 1.06 -2.59
CA LEU A 202 -11.69 1.48 -1.27
C LEU A 202 -12.23 2.92 -1.28
N HIS A 203 -11.66 3.80 -2.11
CA HIS A 203 -12.23 5.14 -2.33
C HIS A 203 -13.56 5.10 -3.06
N ARG A 204 -13.66 4.33 -4.16
CA ARG A 204 -14.90 4.18 -4.95
C ARG A 204 -16.06 3.62 -4.12
N THR A 205 -15.76 2.69 -3.22
CA THR A 205 -16.74 2.07 -2.30
C THR A 205 -16.98 2.88 -1.02
N SER A 206 -16.39 4.08 -0.87
CA SER A 206 -16.50 4.94 0.31
C SER A 206 -15.97 4.34 1.63
N PHE A 207 -15.25 3.22 1.60
CA PHE A 207 -14.59 2.64 2.78
C PHE A 207 -13.64 3.62 3.46
N VAL A 208 -12.79 4.29 2.67
CA VAL A 208 -11.84 5.28 3.21
C VAL A 208 -12.60 6.40 3.93
N ARG A 209 -13.66 6.93 3.33
CA ARG A 209 -14.47 8.01 3.92
C ARG A 209 -15.09 7.57 5.25
N LEU A 210 -15.65 6.36 5.32
CA LEU A 210 -16.22 5.82 6.55
C LEU A 210 -15.15 5.65 7.64
N CYS A 211 -13.97 5.12 7.29
CA CYS A 211 -12.84 5.00 8.22
C CYS A 211 -12.41 6.36 8.78
N LEU A 212 -12.37 7.42 7.96
CA LEU A 212 -12.05 8.77 8.39
C LEU A 212 -13.11 9.37 9.32
N VAL A 213 -14.40 9.14 9.04
CA VAL A 213 -15.50 9.57 9.91
C VAL A 213 -15.38 8.90 11.29
N MET A 214 -15.18 7.59 11.32
CA MET A 214 -14.93 6.85 12.56
C MET A 214 -13.68 7.39 13.29
N ALA A 215 -12.58 7.61 12.57
CA ALA A 215 -11.33 8.14 13.10
C ALA A 215 -11.48 9.54 13.72
N SER A 216 -12.24 10.43 13.07
CA SER A 216 -12.54 11.76 13.59
C SER A 216 -13.41 11.74 14.85
N SER A 217 -14.22 10.68 14.99
CA SER A 217 -15.17 10.49 16.09
C SER A 217 -14.62 9.58 17.19
N VAL A 218 -13.32 9.23 17.17
CA VAL A 218 -12.65 8.35 18.15
C VAL A 218 -12.76 8.82 19.62
N ALA A 219 -13.12 10.09 19.85
CA ALA A 219 -13.43 10.59 21.19
C ALA A 219 -14.70 9.95 21.80
N SER A 220 -15.59 9.38 20.98
CA SER A 220 -16.75 8.62 21.46
C SER A 220 -16.33 7.23 21.93
N GLN A 221 -17.02 6.71 22.95
CA GLN A 221 -16.77 5.37 23.48
C GLN A 221 -16.96 4.27 22.41
N GLU A 222 -17.83 4.51 21.44
CA GLU A 222 -18.13 3.60 20.34
C GLU A 222 -16.89 3.25 19.50
N TYR A 223 -16.10 4.26 19.13
CA TYR A 223 -14.96 4.10 18.21
C TYR A 223 -13.61 4.07 18.93
N ALA A 224 -13.55 4.45 20.21
CA ALA A 224 -12.33 4.44 21.02
C ALA A 224 -11.65 3.07 21.12
N ALA A 225 -12.41 1.98 20.95
CA ALA A 225 -11.89 0.62 20.92
C ALA A 225 -11.11 0.29 19.64
N TRP A 226 -11.32 1.03 18.56
CA TRP A 226 -10.74 0.78 17.24
C TRP A 226 -9.70 1.83 16.83
N ASN A 227 -9.31 2.73 17.75
CA ASN A 227 -8.41 3.85 17.46
C ASN A 227 -7.05 3.43 16.85
N LEU A 228 -6.41 2.39 17.40
CA LEU A 228 -5.15 1.84 16.88
C LEU A 228 -5.34 1.17 15.51
N LEU A 229 -6.44 0.42 15.35
CA LEU A 229 -6.76 -0.24 14.09
C LEU A 229 -7.03 0.76 12.97
N LEU A 230 -7.79 1.82 13.26
CA LEU A 230 -8.06 2.91 12.31
C LEU A 230 -6.77 3.66 11.97
N LEU A 231 -5.87 3.88 12.94
CA LEU A 231 -4.55 4.47 12.69
C LEU A 231 -3.74 3.63 11.73
N GLU A 232 -3.68 2.31 11.95
CA GLU A 232 -2.96 1.38 11.09
C GLU A 232 -3.56 1.35 9.67
N ILE A 233 -4.88 1.28 9.53
CA ILE A 233 -5.55 1.34 8.21
C ILE A 233 -5.15 2.61 7.48
N VAL A 234 -5.24 3.77 8.14
CA VAL A 234 -4.90 5.06 7.52
C VAL A 234 -3.43 5.12 7.15
N GLN A 235 -2.53 4.67 8.02
CA GLN A 235 -1.09 4.61 7.72
C GLN A 235 -0.80 3.72 6.50
N LEU A 236 -1.46 2.56 6.43
CA LEU A 236 -1.29 1.63 5.32
C LEU A 236 -1.78 2.20 3.98
N LEU A 237 -2.79 3.10 3.96
CA LEU A 237 -3.21 3.78 2.73
C LEU A 237 -2.07 4.59 2.08
N PHE A 238 -1.12 5.07 2.88
CA PHE A 238 0.02 5.88 2.43
C PHE A 238 1.34 5.10 2.37
N ALA A 239 1.34 3.79 2.65
CA ALA A 239 2.56 2.99 2.84
C ALA A 239 3.53 3.01 1.63
N GLN A 240 3.01 3.19 0.42
CA GLN A 240 3.81 3.23 -0.82
C GLN A 240 4.12 4.66 -1.31
N THR A 241 3.83 5.68 -0.49
CA THR A 241 4.01 7.10 -0.84
C THR A 241 4.82 7.83 0.22
N THR A 242 5.55 8.88 -0.19
CA THR A 242 6.17 9.83 0.73
C THR A 242 5.46 11.18 0.64
N PRO A 243 5.42 11.97 1.73
CA PRO A 243 4.73 13.27 1.73
C PRO A 243 5.23 14.19 0.62
N SER A 244 6.55 14.28 0.48
CA SER A 244 7.21 15.07 -0.57
C SER A 244 6.76 14.69 -1.99
N ARG A 245 6.66 13.39 -2.30
CA ARG A 245 6.21 12.90 -3.62
C ARG A 245 4.72 13.11 -3.85
N LEU A 246 3.91 12.96 -2.80
CA LEU A 246 2.47 13.18 -2.87
C LEU A 246 2.17 14.64 -3.24
N VAL A 247 2.86 15.57 -2.58
CA VAL A 247 2.69 17.01 -2.84
C VAL A 247 3.23 17.40 -4.21
N SER A 248 4.41 16.92 -4.61
CA SER A 248 4.96 17.24 -5.94
C SER A 248 4.05 16.78 -7.07
N GLU A 249 3.60 15.52 -7.04
CA GLU A 249 2.76 14.95 -8.10
C GLU A 249 1.35 15.59 -8.13
N ALA A 250 0.82 16.00 -6.97
CA ALA A 250 -0.46 16.70 -6.89
C ALA A 250 -0.35 18.12 -7.48
N ILE A 251 0.73 18.84 -7.21
CA ILE A 251 0.95 20.23 -7.69
C ILE A 251 1.39 20.26 -9.15
N ASP A 252 2.18 19.29 -9.63
CA ASP A 252 2.65 19.18 -11.02
C ASP A 252 1.50 19.08 -12.04
N THR A 253 0.28 18.73 -11.59
CA THR A 253 -0.92 18.83 -12.43
C THR A 253 -1.25 20.27 -12.89
N ARG A 254 -0.68 21.30 -12.26
CA ARG A 254 -0.77 22.70 -12.69
C ARG A 254 0.32 23.10 -13.70
N MET A 255 1.40 22.32 -13.86
CA MET A 255 2.57 22.69 -14.69
C MET A 255 3.02 21.53 -15.59
N VAL A 256 2.35 21.40 -16.74
CA VAL A 256 2.57 20.35 -17.77
C VAL A 256 4.03 20.29 -18.30
N GLY A 257 4.85 21.32 -18.07
CA GLY A 257 6.23 21.41 -18.57
C GLY A 257 7.31 20.63 -17.79
N MET A 258 7.05 20.17 -16.56
CA MET A 258 8.12 19.62 -15.69
C MET A 258 8.34 18.10 -15.81
N GLN A 259 7.38 17.34 -16.37
CA GLN A 259 7.53 15.88 -16.55
C GLN A 259 8.59 15.53 -17.59
N THR A 260 8.75 16.35 -18.63
CA THR A 260 9.81 16.19 -19.63
C THR A 260 11.19 16.42 -19.00
N ASP A 261 11.33 17.40 -18.10
CA ASP A 261 12.60 17.71 -17.45
C ASP A 261 13.07 16.62 -16.50
N SER A 262 12.15 15.98 -15.77
CA SER A 262 12.49 14.84 -14.90
C SER A 262 12.95 13.62 -15.69
N LEU A 263 12.24 13.27 -16.77
CA LEU A 263 12.62 12.18 -17.67
C LEU A 263 13.96 12.47 -18.34
N VAL A 264 14.17 13.70 -18.84
CA VAL A 264 15.45 14.12 -19.42
C VAL A 264 16.59 14.03 -18.40
N LYS A 265 16.33 14.38 -17.13
CA LYS A 265 17.32 14.25 -16.05
C LYS A 265 17.68 12.80 -15.78
N GLU A 266 16.72 11.90 -15.68
CA GLU A 266 17.00 10.47 -15.47
C GLU A 266 17.68 9.83 -16.70
N LEU A 267 17.23 10.15 -17.92
CA LEU A 267 17.90 9.72 -19.16
C LEU A 267 19.35 10.23 -19.21
N SER A 268 19.60 11.48 -18.79
CA SER A 268 20.96 12.02 -18.74
C SER A 268 21.85 11.29 -17.72
N LYS A 269 21.29 10.82 -16.60
CA LYS A 269 22.01 10.00 -15.61
C LYS A 269 22.28 8.61 -16.17
N GLU A 270 21.30 7.97 -16.80
CA GLU A 270 21.47 6.68 -17.45
C GLU A 270 22.54 6.76 -18.55
N GLU A 271 22.51 7.81 -19.36
CA GLU A 271 23.50 8.03 -20.41
C GLU A 271 24.90 8.24 -19.83
N ARG A 272 25.04 8.97 -18.70
CA ARG A 272 26.31 9.11 -17.98
C ARG A 272 26.82 7.75 -17.49
N VAL A 273 25.97 6.94 -16.88
CA VAL A 273 26.33 5.58 -16.41
C VAL A 273 26.69 4.68 -17.57
N ARG A 274 25.95 4.74 -18.68
CA ARG A 274 26.22 3.98 -19.90
C ARG A 274 27.56 4.37 -20.51
N LYS A 275 27.84 5.67 -20.62
CA LYS A 275 29.13 6.20 -21.10
C LYS A 275 30.28 5.76 -20.20
N ASP A 276 30.09 5.78 -18.89
CA ASP A 276 31.10 5.32 -17.94
C ASP A 276 31.37 3.81 -18.06
N ARG A 277 30.31 3.00 -18.19
CA ARG A 277 30.43 1.56 -18.48
C ARG A 277 31.13 1.29 -19.80
N GLN A 278 30.86 2.09 -20.84
CA GLN A 278 31.53 1.98 -22.13
C GLN A 278 33.00 2.38 -22.08
N ARG A 279 33.35 3.41 -21.29
CA ARG A 279 34.74 3.80 -21.05
C ARG A 279 35.55 2.70 -20.38
N HIS A 280 34.91 1.92 -19.50
CA HIS A 280 35.53 0.80 -18.80
C HIS A 280 35.23 -0.57 -19.46
N ALA A 281 34.57 -0.58 -20.61
CA ALA A 281 34.27 -1.82 -21.33
C ALA A 281 35.55 -2.32 -22.03
N PRO A 282 35.77 -3.65 -22.06
CA PRO A 282 36.90 -4.20 -22.79
C PRO A 282 36.75 -3.88 -24.28
N SER A 283 37.80 -3.31 -24.88
CA SER A 283 37.84 -2.99 -26.31
C SER A 283 37.99 -4.22 -27.20
N ARG A 284 38.22 -5.40 -26.60
CA ARG A 284 38.48 -6.67 -27.28
C ARG A 284 37.62 -7.78 -26.69
N HIS A 285 37.46 -8.87 -27.42
CA HIS A 285 36.69 -10.03 -26.99
C HIS A 285 37.28 -10.64 -25.71
N SER A 286 36.45 -11.28 -24.88
CA SER A 286 36.82 -11.86 -23.57
C SER A 286 37.97 -12.88 -23.58
N ARG A 287 38.34 -13.43 -24.74
CA ARG A 287 39.46 -14.39 -24.91
C ARG A 287 40.79 -13.72 -25.26
N PHE A 288 40.84 -12.39 -25.38
CA PHE A 288 42.10 -11.68 -25.58
C PHE A 288 42.94 -11.78 -24.31
N GLY A 289 44.04 -12.54 -24.35
CA GLY A 289 44.83 -12.98 -23.20
C GLY A 289 45.99 -12.06 -22.80
N GLY A 290 45.82 -10.74 -22.91
CA GLY A 290 46.86 -9.78 -22.49
C GLY A 290 47.14 -9.88 -20.99
N ALA A 291 48.43 -9.88 -20.62
CA ALA A 291 48.89 -9.94 -19.24
C ALA A 291 49.90 -8.81 -18.97
N ILE A 292 49.77 -8.14 -17.81
CA ILE A 292 50.72 -7.13 -17.34
C ILE A 292 51.45 -7.71 -16.12
N SER A 293 52.78 -7.59 -16.10
CA SER A 293 53.62 -7.98 -14.97
C SER A 293 54.26 -6.73 -14.38
N GLU A 294 54.02 -6.47 -13.09
CA GLU A 294 54.66 -5.37 -12.36
C GLU A 294 55.59 -5.93 -11.29
N LYS A 295 56.79 -5.37 -11.19
CA LYS A 295 57.81 -5.77 -10.22
C LYS A 295 57.73 -4.85 -9.01
N LEU A 296 57.47 -5.43 -7.83
CA LEU A 296 57.48 -4.69 -6.56
C LEU A 296 58.92 -4.41 -6.12
N ALA A 297 59.07 -3.45 -5.19
CA ALA A 297 60.35 -3.08 -4.60
C ALA A 297 61.10 -4.28 -3.99
N ASP A 298 60.37 -5.29 -3.50
CA ASP A 298 60.91 -6.53 -2.92
C ASP A 298 61.39 -7.55 -3.98
N GLY A 299 61.34 -7.19 -5.27
CA GLY A 299 61.75 -8.05 -6.38
C GLY A 299 60.72 -9.08 -6.84
N THR A 300 59.57 -9.17 -6.17
CA THR A 300 58.46 -10.05 -6.55
C THR A 300 57.65 -9.49 -7.72
N HIS A 301 57.17 -10.37 -8.60
CA HIS A 301 56.38 -10.00 -9.77
C HIS A 301 54.90 -10.31 -9.54
N TYR A 302 54.02 -9.35 -9.81
CA TYR A 302 52.58 -9.54 -9.79
C TYR A 302 52.03 -9.49 -11.21
N ASN A 303 51.36 -10.57 -11.61
CA ASN A 303 50.79 -10.72 -12.94
C ASN A 303 49.28 -10.47 -12.90
N ILE A 304 48.82 -9.47 -13.66
CA ILE A 304 47.41 -9.15 -13.82
C ILE A 304 46.99 -9.55 -15.23
N LEU A 305 46.13 -10.56 -15.33
CA LEU A 305 45.48 -10.97 -16.58
C LEU A 305 44.13 -10.25 -16.71
N LYS A 306 44.16 -8.99 -17.14
CA LYS A 306 42.97 -8.23 -17.53
C LYS A 306 43.26 -7.41 -18.78
N GLN A 307 42.25 -7.24 -19.61
CA GLN A 307 42.36 -6.62 -20.94
C GLN A 307 42.53 -5.09 -20.91
N PHE A 308 42.17 -4.44 -19.80
CA PHE A 308 42.01 -2.99 -19.72
C PHE A 308 42.91 -2.31 -18.65
N THR A 309 44.03 -2.93 -18.31
CA THR A 309 44.91 -2.41 -17.25
C THR A 309 46.04 -1.42 -17.63
N PRO A 310 46.31 -1.02 -18.89
CA PRO A 310 47.45 -0.13 -19.14
C PRO A 310 47.20 1.34 -18.74
N HIS A 311 45.95 1.78 -18.60
CA HIS A 311 45.60 3.18 -18.25
C HIS A 311 45.03 3.36 -16.83
N LEU A 312 44.72 2.27 -16.13
CA LEU A 312 44.25 2.30 -14.75
C LEU A 312 45.46 2.23 -13.81
N SER A 313 45.42 2.95 -12.70
CA SER A 313 46.47 2.83 -11.68
C SER A 313 46.53 1.39 -11.16
N PHE A 314 47.73 0.83 -11.04
CA PHE A 314 47.95 -0.57 -10.62
C PHE A 314 47.19 -0.93 -9.33
N HIS A 315 47.11 0.01 -8.39
CA HIS A 315 46.34 -0.13 -7.14
C HIS A 315 44.85 -0.42 -7.38
N SER A 316 44.20 0.34 -8.27
CA SER A 316 42.77 0.16 -8.59
C SER A 316 42.47 -1.17 -9.30
N ALA A 317 43.46 -1.72 -10.01
CA ALA A 317 43.33 -3.00 -10.71
C ALA A 317 43.40 -4.21 -9.77
N ILE A 318 44.11 -4.08 -8.65
CA ILE A 318 44.33 -5.13 -7.63
C ILE A 318 43.21 -5.17 -6.60
N GLU A 319 42.59 -4.04 -6.26
CA GLU A 319 41.49 -3.97 -5.29
C GLU A 319 40.37 -4.99 -5.48
N PRO A 320 39.84 -5.23 -6.70
CA PRO A 320 38.80 -6.26 -6.91
C PRO A 320 39.32 -7.71 -6.83
N MET A 321 40.65 -7.93 -6.78
CA MET A 321 41.26 -9.26 -6.58
C MET A 321 41.47 -9.59 -5.09
N LYS A 322 41.35 -8.61 -4.19
CA LYS A 322 41.32 -8.88 -2.75
C LYS A 322 40.03 -9.65 -2.44
N LYS A 323 40.14 -10.77 -1.71
CA LYS A 323 39.00 -11.63 -1.31
C LYS A 323 37.84 -10.76 -0.82
N PRO A 324 36.58 -11.12 -1.14
CA PRO A 324 35.43 -10.26 -0.87
C PRO A 324 35.46 -9.84 0.61
N LYS A 325 35.29 -8.53 0.85
CA LYS A 325 35.02 -8.00 2.18
C LYS A 325 33.96 -8.90 2.82
N THR A 326 34.17 -9.32 4.07
CA THR A 326 33.14 -9.95 4.90
C THR A 326 31.84 -9.24 4.58
N ALA A 327 30.83 -9.99 4.14
CA ALA A 327 29.53 -9.42 3.84
C ALA A 327 29.04 -8.78 5.14
N THR A 328 29.31 -7.49 5.32
CA THR A 328 28.57 -6.69 6.26
C THR A 328 27.14 -6.93 5.83
N ALA A 329 26.36 -7.51 6.74
CA ALA A 329 24.93 -7.64 6.54
C ALA A 329 24.50 -6.28 6.03
N LYS A 330 24.06 -6.21 4.76
CA LYS A 330 23.38 -5.03 4.27
C LYS A 330 22.19 -4.93 5.19
N GLN A 331 22.33 -4.14 6.25
CA GLN A 331 21.22 -3.64 7.01
C GLN A 331 20.38 -3.01 5.91
N TRP A 332 19.26 -3.66 5.62
CA TRP A 332 18.31 -3.17 4.66
C TRP A 332 17.92 -1.79 5.17
N THR A 333 18.55 -0.76 4.63
CA THR A 333 18.02 0.58 4.71
C THR A 333 16.69 0.50 3.97
N PHE A 334 15.67 1.14 4.54
CA PHE A 334 14.36 1.32 3.94
C PHE A 334 14.47 2.23 2.69
N ASP A 335 15.40 1.93 1.78
CA ASP A 335 15.61 2.65 0.55
C ASP A 335 14.58 2.15 -0.46
N GLN A 336 13.41 2.78 -0.32
CA GLN A 336 12.46 3.13 -1.37
C GLN A 336 12.40 2.12 -2.53
N LYS A 337 11.64 1.03 -2.33
CA LYS A 337 10.89 0.47 -3.46
C LYS A 337 10.03 1.60 -4.01
N GLN A 338 10.45 2.22 -5.10
CA GLN A 338 9.69 3.30 -5.71
C GLN A 338 8.55 2.68 -6.50
N TYR A 339 7.37 2.67 -5.86
CA TYR A 339 6.14 2.29 -6.54
C TYR A 339 5.75 3.40 -7.53
N PRO A 340 5.29 3.06 -8.74
CA PRO A 340 4.76 4.04 -9.67
C PRO A 340 3.47 4.61 -9.08
N LEU A 341 3.48 5.91 -8.76
CA LEU A 341 2.31 6.60 -8.24
C LEU A 341 1.49 7.11 -9.42
N ASP A 342 0.25 6.65 -9.52
CA ASP A 342 -0.68 7.13 -10.53
C ASP A 342 -1.20 8.53 -10.18
N LYS A 343 -1.45 9.38 -11.20
CA LYS A 343 -1.92 10.76 -11.01
C LYS A 343 -3.28 10.82 -10.32
N GLU A 344 -4.19 9.93 -10.71
CA GLU A 344 -5.52 9.81 -10.10
C GLU A 344 -5.41 9.43 -8.61
N LEU A 345 -4.54 8.46 -8.30
CA LEU A 345 -4.30 8.03 -6.92
C LEU A 345 -3.67 9.14 -6.08
N SER A 346 -2.69 9.87 -6.63
CA SER A 346 -2.05 11.00 -5.95
C SER A 346 -3.07 12.06 -5.54
N LYS A 347 -3.99 12.44 -6.43
CA LYS A 347 -5.07 13.39 -6.10
C LYS A 347 -5.99 12.87 -5.00
N LEU A 348 -6.36 11.59 -5.04
CA LEU A 348 -7.21 10.97 -4.00
C LEU A 348 -6.52 10.95 -2.64
N LEU A 349 -5.25 10.52 -2.60
CA LEU A 349 -4.45 10.48 -1.38
C LEU A 349 -4.18 11.88 -0.83
N TYR A 350 -3.94 12.88 -1.69
CA TYR A 350 -3.75 14.27 -1.27
C TYR A 350 -5.01 14.82 -0.58
N ARG A 351 -6.19 14.69 -1.22
CA ARG A 351 -7.47 15.09 -0.61
C ARG A 351 -7.75 14.36 0.71
N THR A 352 -7.37 13.09 0.77
CA THR A 352 -7.48 12.27 1.98
C THR A 352 -6.57 12.78 3.08
N ALA A 353 -5.33 13.11 2.76
CA ALA A 353 -4.36 13.68 3.70
C ALA A 353 -4.82 15.05 4.22
N GLU A 354 -5.37 15.92 3.37
CA GLU A 354 -6.00 17.17 3.79
C GLU A 354 -7.16 16.92 4.76
N THR A 355 -8.04 15.97 4.43
CA THR A 355 -9.18 15.62 5.29
C THR A 355 -8.72 15.10 6.65
N ILE A 356 -7.69 14.25 6.69
CA ILE A 356 -7.09 13.73 7.92
C ILE A 356 -6.49 14.87 8.74
N VAL A 357 -5.71 15.75 8.11
CA VAL A 357 -5.14 16.93 8.77
C VAL A 357 -6.25 17.80 9.37
N CYS A 358 -7.34 18.00 8.64
CA CYS A 358 -8.42 18.88 9.03
C CYS A 358 -9.44 18.29 10.00
N SER A 359 -9.58 16.97 10.04
CA SER A 359 -10.59 16.31 10.89
C SER A 359 -9.94 15.58 12.07
N CYS A 360 -8.76 15.00 11.85
CA CYS A 360 -8.06 14.16 12.82
C CYS A 360 -6.89 14.87 13.49
N PHE A 361 -6.31 15.94 12.92
CA PHE A 361 -5.21 16.73 13.53
C PHE A 361 -5.67 18.10 14.06
N ASN A 362 -6.39 18.90 13.28
CA ASN A 362 -6.76 20.27 13.62
C ASN A 362 -8.29 20.43 13.66
N ARG A 363 -8.91 20.52 14.84
CA ARG A 363 -10.39 20.58 15.00
C ARG A 363 -11.10 21.84 14.44
N ARG A 364 -10.50 22.59 13.49
CA ARG A 364 -10.93 23.94 13.07
C ARG A 364 -10.75 24.28 11.58
N CYS A 365 -10.70 23.31 10.66
CA CYS A 365 -10.47 23.59 9.24
C CYS A 365 -11.64 24.25 8.45
N SER A 366 -12.67 24.81 9.08
CA SER A 366 -13.77 25.49 8.36
C SER A 366 -13.64 27.01 8.30
N MET A 367 -12.47 27.60 8.59
CA MET A 367 -12.29 29.07 8.52
C MET A 367 -11.38 29.48 7.33
N PRO A 368 -11.70 30.60 6.64
CA PRO A 368 -10.85 31.15 5.58
C PRO A 368 -9.43 31.46 6.05
N MET A 369 -8.49 31.34 5.10
CA MET A 369 -7.03 31.45 5.23
C MET A 369 -6.52 32.62 6.11
N TYR A 370 -7.26 33.73 6.17
CA TYR A 370 -6.87 34.94 6.90
C TYR A 370 -6.86 34.78 8.44
N ILE A 371 -7.62 33.84 9.00
CA ILE A 371 -7.69 33.64 10.47
C ILE A 371 -6.55 32.73 10.97
N ARG A 372 -5.81 32.06 10.08
CA ARG A 372 -4.71 31.15 10.44
C ARG A 372 -3.49 31.88 11.01
N ALA A 373 -3.36 33.19 10.76
CA ALA A 373 -2.23 34.02 11.16
C ALA A 373 -2.32 34.58 12.60
N HIS A 374 -3.50 34.56 13.23
CA HIS A 374 -3.68 35.08 14.58
C HIS A 374 -3.89 33.89 15.54
N GLY A 375 -2.78 33.45 16.14
CA GLY A 375 -2.74 32.25 16.97
C GLY A 375 -3.76 32.25 18.10
N PHE A 376 -4.49 31.13 18.28
CA PHE A 376 -5.08 30.73 19.55
C PHE A 376 -5.44 29.22 19.53
N THR A 377 -4.74 28.48 20.40
CA THR A 377 -4.99 27.13 20.94
C THR A 377 -5.19 25.96 19.95
N TYR A 378 -4.08 25.26 19.70
CA TYR A 378 -4.05 23.88 19.20
C TYR A 378 -4.59 22.94 20.31
N GLY A 379 -5.90 22.68 20.33
CA GLY A 379 -6.43 21.58 21.13
C GLY A 379 -5.91 20.25 20.58
N PRO A 380 -5.51 19.29 21.42
CA PRO A 380 -4.97 18.02 20.93
C PRO A 380 -6.04 17.30 20.12
N SER A 381 -5.63 16.82 18.95
CA SER A 381 -6.43 16.14 17.95
C SER A 381 -7.20 14.94 18.51
N ALA A 382 -8.46 14.73 18.12
CA ALA A 382 -9.29 13.65 18.69
C ALA A 382 -8.64 12.26 18.54
N MET A 383 -8.07 11.97 17.37
CA MET A 383 -7.43 10.68 17.08
C MET A 383 -6.05 10.58 17.75
N VAL A 384 -5.19 11.58 17.59
CA VAL A 384 -3.82 11.60 18.16
C VAL A 384 -3.88 11.59 19.69
N ALA A 385 -4.79 12.36 20.30
CA ALA A 385 -4.97 12.41 21.74
C ALA A 385 -5.50 11.08 22.28
N SER A 386 -6.47 10.45 21.61
CA SER A 386 -7.01 9.16 22.02
C SER A 386 -5.97 8.04 21.92
N VAL A 387 -5.20 7.99 20.84
CA VAL A 387 -4.12 7.01 20.69
C VAL A 387 -3.03 7.29 21.72
N ARG A 388 -2.58 8.54 21.88
CA ARG A 388 -1.60 8.91 22.91
C ARG A 388 -2.05 8.51 24.30
N HIS A 389 -3.30 8.81 24.68
CA HIS A 389 -3.86 8.39 25.96
C HIS A 389 -3.86 6.86 26.11
N THR A 390 -4.16 6.13 25.04
CA THR A 390 -4.13 4.66 25.02
C THR A 390 -2.71 4.12 25.23
N ILE A 391 -1.71 4.79 24.66
CA ILE A 391 -0.29 4.47 24.83
C ILE A 391 0.15 4.78 26.26
N ASP A 392 -0.19 5.95 26.79
CA ASP A 392 0.19 6.42 28.13
C ASP A 392 -0.43 5.53 29.23
N VAL A 393 -1.67 5.07 29.04
CA VAL A 393 -2.35 4.15 29.97
C VAL A 393 -1.81 2.71 29.85
N GLY A 394 -1.14 2.36 28.75
CA GLY A 394 -0.61 1.02 28.53
C GLY A 394 -1.71 -0.04 28.47
N ARG A 395 -2.65 0.08 27.52
CA ARG A 395 -3.68 -0.96 27.34
C ARG A 395 -3.03 -2.34 27.13
N PRO A 396 -3.60 -3.42 27.71
CA PRO A 396 -3.03 -4.76 27.65
C PRO A 396 -2.92 -5.32 26.23
N ASP A 397 -3.70 -4.79 25.29
CA ASP A 397 -3.72 -5.20 23.87
C ASP A 397 -2.61 -4.52 23.04
N MET A 398 -1.76 -3.68 23.64
CA MET A 398 -0.77 -2.88 22.90
C MET A 398 0.48 -3.70 22.56
N LEU A 399 0.85 -3.70 21.28
CA LEU A 399 2.10 -4.29 20.80
C LEU A 399 3.22 -3.25 20.83
N ASN A 400 4.48 -3.68 21.00
CA ASN A 400 5.65 -2.79 20.98
C ASN A 400 5.75 -1.96 19.68
N ASP A 401 5.19 -2.46 18.58
CA ASP A 401 5.21 -1.78 17.29
C ASP A 401 4.14 -0.67 17.17
N ASP A 402 3.12 -0.66 18.02
CA ASP A 402 2.02 0.31 17.93
C ASP A 402 2.48 1.74 18.25
N ALA A 403 3.43 1.88 19.17
CA ALA A 403 4.07 3.17 19.45
C ALA A 403 4.86 3.68 18.23
N ASN A 404 5.63 2.81 17.58
CA ASN A 404 6.39 3.16 16.38
C ASN A 404 5.47 3.60 15.25
N ARG A 405 4.33 2.91 15.07
CA ARG A 405 3.30 3.28 14.09
C ARG A 405 2.69 4.64 14.40
N PHE A 406 2.38 4.92 15.66
CA PHE A 406 1.91 6.25 16.07
C PHE A 406 2.92 7.36 15.75
N PHE A 407 4.21 7.15 16.02
CA PHE A 407 5.25 8.13 15.67
C PHE A 407 5.43 8.27 14.15
N ALA A 408 5.42 7.17 13.40
CA ALA A 408 5.51 7.20 11.94
C ALA A 408 4.31 7.95 11.32
N PHE A 409 3.11 7.68 11.82
CA PHE A 409 1.88 8.36 11.42
C PHE A 409 1.95 9.87 11.67
N THR A 410 2.33 10.27 12.88
CA THR A 410 2.44 11.70 13.23
C THR A 410 3.53 12.41 12.43
N ALA A 411 4.70 11.77 12.26
CA ALA A 411 5.78 12.30 11.44
C ALA A 411 5.35 12.52 9.98
N PHE A 412 4.68 11.54 9.37
CA PHE A 412 4.22 11.61 7.99
C PHE A 412 3.30 12.82 7.74
N PHE A 413 2.28 13.01 8.58
CA PHE A 413 1.31 14.09 8.39
C PHE A 413 1.86 15.48 8.78
N LEU A 414 2.82 15.54 9.72
CA LEU A 414 3.55 16.79 9.99
C LEU A 414 4.46 17.18 8.83
N GLU A 415 5.21 16.23 8.27
CA GLU A 415 6.04 16.47 7.07
C GLU A 415 5.18 16.89 5.87
N PHE A 416 4.00 16.27 5.70
CA PHE A 416 3.03 16.66 4.69
C PHE A 416 2.58 18.12 4.87
N GLN A 417 2.17 18.51 6.08
CA GLN A 417 1.78 19.90 6.37
C GLN A 417 2.92 20.88 6.09
N LEU A 418 4.14 20.58 6.54
CA LEU A 418 5.31 21.43 6.32
C LEU A 418 5.63 21.59 4.83
N THR A 419 5.51 20.51 4.06
CA THR A 419 5.78 20.52 2.61
C THR A 419 4.72 21.32 1.86
N VAL A 420 3.44 21.20 2.23
CA VAL A 420 2.36 22.01 1.66
C VAL A 420 2.60 23.50 1.98
N MET A 421 2.89 23.84 3.24
CA MET A 421 3.16 25.22 3.65
C MET A 421 4.40 25.82 2.96
N SER A 422 5.47 25.02 2.81
CA SER A 422 6.70 25.45 2.11
C SER A 422 6.43 25.77 0.64
N ASN A 423 5.64 24.92 -0.04
CA ASN A 423 5.27 25.15 -1.44
C ASN A 423 4.33 26.35 -1.60
N GLU A 424 3.37 26.55 -0.68
CA GLU A 424 2.50 27.73 -0.67
C GLU A 424 3.32 29.03 -0.47
N ALA A 425 4.29 29.01 0.45
CA ALA A 425 5.21 30.13 0.65
C ALA A 425 6.04 30.39 -0.61
N ALA A 426 6.56 29.35 -1.26
CA ALA A 426 7.29 29.46 -2.51
C ALA A 426 6.42 30.04 -3.65
N SER A 427 5.15 29.65 -3.76
CA SER A 427 4.23 30.21 -4.76
C SER A 427 3.92 31.68 -4.48
N LEU A 428 3.70 32.06 -3.22
CA LEU A 428 3.50 33.47 -2.82
C LEU A 428 4.74 34.31 -3.12
N HIS A 429 5.94 33.79 -2.86
CA HIS A 429 7.20 34.45 -3.24
C HIS A 429 7.38 34.55 -4.75
N ALA A 430 6.96 33.55 -5.53
CA ALA A 430 7.01 33.59 -7.00
C ALA A 430 6.01 34.60 -7.58
N GLU A 431 4.78 34.68 -7.04
CA GLU A 431 3.79 35.68 -7.41
C GLU A 431 4.23 37.10 -7.05
N LEU A 432 4.87 37.29 -5.89
CA LEU A 432 5.45 38.58 -5.49
C LEU A 432 6.71 38.95 -6.30
N ALA A 433 7.47 37.97 -6.80
CA ALA A 433 8.60 38.20 -7.70
C ALA A 433 8.17 38.56 -9.13
N TYR A 434 6.95 38.16 -9.54
CA TYR A 434 6.28 38.60 -10.77
C TYR A 434 5.29 39.75 -10.45
N PRO A 435 5.80 40.97 -10.18
CA PRO A 435 5.85 41.95 -11.27
C PRO A 435 6.99 42.98 -11.11
N VAL A 436 8.27 42.58 -11.13
CA VAL A 436 9.37 43.56 -11.28
C VAL A 436 9.73 43.79 -12.75
N ASN A 437 9.57 42.77 -13.60
CA ASN A 437 9.87 42.89 -15.04
C ASN A 437 8.75 43.53 -15.87
N ALA A 438 7.49 43.47 -15.40
CA ALA A 438 6.39 44.17 -16.06
C ALA A 438 6.42 45.70 -15.79
N PHE A 439 6.92 46.12 -14.62
CA PHE A 439 7.08 47.55 -14.31
C PHE A 439 8.25 48.18 -15.09
N HIS A 440 9.31 47.44 -15.39
CA HIS A 440 10.42 47.96 -16.21
C HIS A 440 10.03 48.20 -17.68
N GLN A 441 9.09 47.43 -18.25
CA GLN A 441 8.60 47.66 -19.61
C GLN A 441 7.65 48.86 -19.74
N VAL A 442 6.99 49.28 -18.66
CA VAL A 442 6.15 50.49 -18.65
C VAL A 442 6.97 51.76 -18.36
N VAL A 443 8.10 51.63 -17.66
CA VAL A 443 8.98 52.77 -17.33
C VAL A 443 10.01 53.07 -18.43
N SER A 444 10.38 52.09 -19.28
CA SER A 444 11.21 52.34 -20.47
C SER A 444 10.33 52.76 -21.65
N GLY A 445 9.83 54.00 -21.63
CA GLY A 445 9.12 54.60 -22.75
C GLY A 445 10.01 54.73 -23.99
N THR A 446 9.92 53.78 -24.90
CA THR A 446 10.24 53.99 -26.32
C THR A 446 8.96 54.44 -27.02
N ALA A 447 8.98 55.68 -27.51
CA ALA A 447 7.91 56.28 -28.27
C ALA A 447 7.63 55.44 -29.54
N VAL A 448 6.50 54.75 -29.58
CA VAL A 448 5.95 54.19 -30.81
C VAL A 448 4.93 55.19 -31.35
N HIS A 449 5.21 55.69 -32.54
CA HIS A 449 4.35 56.56 -33.36
C HIS A 449 2.91 56.05 -33.41
N ALA A 450 1.95 56.93 -33.14
CA ALA A 450 0.54 56.73 -33.45
C ALA A 450 0.31 56.80 -34.97
N PRO A 451 -0.53 55.94 -35.58
CA PRO A 451 -1.01 56.17 -36.92
C PRO A 451 -2.12 57.23 -36.86
N SER A 452 -1.94 58.29 -37.65
CA SER A 452 -2.93 59.34 -37.88
C SER A 452 -4.20 58.77 -38.51
N CYS A 453 -5.36 59.03 -37.89
CA CYS A 453 -6.66 58.98 -38.55
C CYS A 453 -6.71 60.06 -39.63
N ASN A 454 -6.94 59.67 -40.88
CA ASN A 454 -7.42 60.57 -41.92
C ASN A 454 -8.94 60.45 -42.03
N CYS A 455 -9.57 61.62 -42.11
CA CYS A 455 -10.94 61.82 -42.59
C CYS A 455 -11.06 61.43 -44.07
#